data_AF-A0A2N2H5A9-F1
#
_entry.id   AF-A0A2N2H5A9-F1
#
_cell.length_a   1.000
_cell.length_b   1.000
_cell.length_c   1.000
_cell.angle_alpha   90.00
_cell.angle_beta   90.00
_cell.angle_gamma   90.00
#
_symmetry.space_group_name_H-M   'P 1'
#
loop_
_entity.id
_entity.type
_entity.pdbx_description
1 polymer ?
#
loop_
_entity_poly.entity_id
_entity_poly.type
_entity_poly.pdbx_seq_one_letter_code
_entity_poly.pdbx_strand_id
1 'polypeptide(L)'
;MSDLVFFIKQVMDAPLELTFELDPDQAADRVGDLLWADPPARIGGQLQIEKIQGSILVEGTVQGYLYTTCSRCLEKAKIIIDSSVRLILMPTPQFSHGELELGQDDLDTVYYTGEQVDLAPHLWDQIIVSIPQAPTCSQDCKGLAVQLPHVSVGDSSCESRFAVLKTLSLKQPEDGTPAAKP
;
A
#
# COMPACT_ATOMS: atom_id res chain seq x y z
N MET A 1 -22.88 -5.82 -1.07
CA MET A 1 -22.81 -7.29 -0.97
C MET A 1 -21.83 -7.68 -2.05
N SER A 2 -20.55 -7.80 -1.70
CA SER A 2 -19.48 -8.00 -2.69
C SER A 2 -19.52 -9.40 -3.26
N ASP A 3 -19.56 -9.53 -4.59
CA ASP A 3 -19.52 -10.79 -5.33
C ASP A 3 -18.11 -11.41 -5.41
N LEU A 4 -17.31 -11.25 -4.35
CA LEU A 4 -15.90 -11.68 -4.27
C LEU A 4 -15.70 -12.97 -3.46
N VAL A 5 -16.78 -13.71 -3.29
CA VAL A 5 -16.81 -14.90 -2.48
C VAL A 5 -17.11 -16.10 -3.38
N PHE A 6 -16.23 -17.10 -3.34
CA PHE A 6 -16.40 -18.31 -4.13
C PHE A 6 -16.43 -19.56 -3.24
N PHE A 7 -17.03 -20.62 -3.75
CA PHE A 7 -17.06 -21.92 -3.09
C PHE A 7 -15.97 -22.82 -3.66
N ILE A 8 -15.25 -23.51 -2.78
CA ILE A 8 -14.13 -24.38 -3.17
C ILE A 8 -14.56 -25.47 -4.14
N LYS A 9 -15.80 -25.98 -4.00
CA LYS A 9 -16.38 -26.98 -4.91
C LYS A 9 -16.42 -26.50 -6.36
N GLN A 10 -16.63 -25.19 -6.60
CA GLN A 10 -16.69 -24.63 -7.96
C GLN A 10 -15.35 -24.75 -8.70
N VAL A 11 -14.24 -24.64 -7.96
CA VAL A 11 -12.87 -24.71 -8.50
C VAL A 11 -12.38 -26.16 -8.66
N MET A 12 -13.06 -27.12 -8.02
CA MET A 12 -12.72 -28.54 -8.17
C MET A 12 -13.09 -29.10 -9.54
N ASP A 13 -14.10 -28.53 -10.18
CA ASP A 13 -14.66 -29.04 -11.44
C ASP A 13 -14.02 -28.37 -12.68
N ALA A 14 -13.66 -27.08 -12.58
CA ALA A 14 -12.98 -26.32 -13.63
C ALA A 14 -12.32 -25.05 -13.06
N PRO A 15 -11.37 -24.44 -13.78
CA PRO A 15 -10.89 -23.09 -13.46
C PRO A 15 -12.06 -22.09 -13.45
N LEU A 16 -12.05 -21.18 -12.48
CA LEU A 16 -13.07 -20.15 -12.31
C LEU A 16 -12.49 -18.78 -12.67
N GLU A 17 -13.14 -18.08 -13.59
CA GLU A 17 -12.83 -16.68 -13.89
C GLU A 17 -13.83 -15.77 -13.17
N LEU A 18 -13.31 -14.79 -12.41
CA LEU A 18 -14.10 -13.89 -11.59
C LEU A 18 -13.75 -12.44 -11.95
N THR A 19 -14.76 -11.69 -12.40
CA THR A 19 -14.65 -10.23 -12.56
C THR A 19 -15.31 -9.58 -11.37
N PHE A 20 -14.67 -8.57 -10.78
CA PHE A 20 -15.18 -7.91 -9.58
C PHE A 20 -15.07 -6.39 -9.67
N GLU A 21 -15.93 -5.72 -8.91
CA GLU A 21 -15.77 -4.32 -8.52
C GLU A 21 -15.73 -4.26 -6.98
N LEU A 22 -14.79 -3.50 -6.46
CA LEU A 22 -14.63 -3.24 -5.03
C LEU A 22 -15.24 -1.88 -4.71
N ASP A 23 -16.10 -1.89 -3.69
CA ASP A 23 -16.65 -0.68 -3.12
C ASP A 23 -15.75 -0.19 -1.98
N PRO A 24 -15.15 1.01 -2.07
CA PRO A 24 -14.33 1.60 -1.01
C PRO A 24 -15.04 1.71 0.33
N ASP A 25 -16.37 1.89 0.34
CA ASP A 25 -17.15 1.99 1.58
C ASP A 25 -17.06 0.69 2.40
N GLN A 26 -16.89 -0.47 1.74
CA GLN A 26 -16.74 -1.76 2.41
C GLN A 26 -15.36 -1.97 3.04
N ALA A 27 -14.41 -1.07 2.76
CA ALA A 27 -13.07 -1.12 3.30
C ALA A 27 -12.85 -0.11 4.43
N ALA A 28 -13.84 0.69 4.79
CA ALA A 28 -13.71 1.78 5.77
C ALA A 28 -12.99 1.32 7.06
N ASP A 29 -13.27 0.12 7.57
CA ASP A 29 -12.61 -0.45 8.74
C ASP A 29 -11.12 -0.79 8.54
N ARG A 30 -10.68 -1.06 7.30
CA ARG A 30 -9.29 -1.38 6.93
C ARG A 30 -8.47 -0.14 6.55
N VAL A 31 -9.09 0.79 5.83
CA VAL A 31 -8.41 1.96 5.25
C VAL A 31 -8.58 3.23 6.08
N GLY A 32 -9.56 3.30 6.99
CA GLY A 32 -9.76 4.46 7.87
C GLY A 32 -9.66 5.80 7.13
N ASP A 33 -8.88 6.73 7.69
CA ASP A 33 -8.65 8.07 7.13
C ASP A 33 -7.73 8.11 5.88
N LEU A 34 -7.18 6.97 5.43
CA LEU A 34 -6.33 6.95 4.23
C LEU A 34 -7.11 7.27 2.96
N LEU A 35 -8.43 7.03 2.95
CA LEU A 35 -9.29 7.30 1.80
C LEU A 35 -10.16 8.53 2.02
N TRP A 36 -10.26 9.35 0.99
CA TRP A 36 -11.20 10.46 0.97
C TRP A 36 -12.61 9.92 0.68
N ALA A 37 -13.56 10.19 1.57
CA ALA A 37 -14.94 9.67 1.52
C ALA A 37 -15.82 10.17 0.36
N ASP A 38 -15.30 10.99 -0.56
CA ASP A 38 -16.07 11.66 -1.62
C ASP A 38 -15.15 12.03 -2.79
N PRO A 39 -15.40 11.73 -4.09
CA PRO A 39 -16.44 10.95 -4.79
C PRO A 39 -15.86 9.59 -5.32
N PRO A 40 -16.58 8.76 -6.12
CA PRO A 40 -16.38 7.32 -6.08
C PRO A 40 -15.01 6.91 -6.62
N ALA A 41 -14.23 6.30 -5.75
CA ALA A 41 -13.13 5.46 -6.17
C ALA A 41 -13.72 4.24 -6.90
N ARG A 42 -13.07 3.85 -7.99
CA ARG A 42 -13.48 2.71 -8.80
C ARG A 42 -12.30 1.78 -8.85
N ILE A 43 -12.46 0.63 -8.21
CA ILE A 43 -11.44 -0.40 -8.17
C ILE A 43 -12.13 -1.68 -8.62
N GLY A 44 -11.53 -2.39 -9.55
CA GLY A 44 -12.07 -3.63 -10.07
C GLY A 44 -10.98 -4.42 -10.77
N GLY A 45 -11.34 -5.59 -11.27
CA GLY A 45 -10.34 -6.45 -11.86
C GLY A 45 -10.87 -7.80 -12.28
N GLN A 46 -9.93 -8.65 -12.64
CA GLN A 46 -10.17 -10.01 -13.09
C GLN A 46 -9.24 -10.94 -12.34
N LEU A 47 -9.80 -12.05 -11.86
CA LEU A 47 -9.08 -13.13 -11.19
C LEU A 47 -9.36 -14.45 -11.93
N GLN A 48 -8.33 -15.27 -12.02
CA GLN A 48 -8.39 -16.66 -12.42
C GLN A 48 -8.06 -17.50 -11.19
N ILE A 49 -8.94 -18.44 -10.88
CA ILE A 49 -8.88 -19.27 -9.70
C ILE A 49 -8.81 -20.72 -10.18
N GLU A 50 -7.74 -21.41 -9.83
CA GLU A 50 -7.52 -22.79 -10.25
C GLU A 50 -6.98 -23.66 -9.11
N LYS A 51 -7.28 -24.95 -9.16
CA LYS A 51 -6.77 -25.92 -8.19
C LYS A 51 -5.46 -26.52 -8.69
N ILE A 52 -4.39 -26.37 -7.93
CA ILE A 52 -3.06 -26.91 -8.25
C ILE A 52 -2.59 -27.79 -7.11
N GLN A 53 -2.38 -29.08 -7.37
CA GLN A 53 -1.70 -30.03 -6.45
C GLN A 53 -2.17 -30.01 -4.98
N GLY A 54 -3.43 -29.64 -4.72
CA GLY A 54 -4.02 -29.61 -3.37
C GLY A 54 -4.14 -28.22 -2.74
N SER A 55 -3.61 -27.19 -3.37
CA SER A 55 -3.89 -25.78 -3.07
C SER A 55 -4.77 -25.15 -4.16
N ILE A 56 -5.23 -23.94 -3.91
CA ILE A 56 -5.93 -23.12 -4.90
C ILE A 56 -5.06 -21.91 -5.20
N LEU A 57 -4.69 -21.72 -6.46
CA LEU A 57 -3.98 -20.55 -6.93
C LEU A 57 -5.02 -19.51 -7.39
N VAL A 58 -4.86 -18.28 -6.93
CA VAL A 58 -5.64 -17.12 -7.39
C VAL A 58 -4.67 -16.14 -8.02
N GLU A 59 -4.80 -15.89 -9.31
CA GLU A 59 -3.97 -14.95 -10.06
C GLU A 59 -4.81 -13.94 -10.82
N GLY A 60 -4.32 -12.72 -10.99
CA GLY A 60 -5.06 -11.73 -11.76
C GLY A 60 -4.55 -10.32 -11.61
N THR A 61 -5.42 -9.36 -11.89
CA THR A 61 -5.09 -7.93 -11.84
C THR A 61 -6.17 -7.13 -11.15
N VAL A 62 -5.75 -6.09 -10.43
CA VAL A 62 -6.58 -5.07 -9.82
C VAL A 62 -6.21 -3.74 -10.47
N GLN A 63 -7.21 -3.05 -11.00
CA GLN A 63 -7.05 -1.78 -11.67
C GLN A 63 -8.11 -0.78 -11.21
N GLY A 64 -7.74 0.50 -11.24
CA GLY A 64 -8.69 1.53 -10.87
C GLY A 64 -8.05 2.82 -10.40
N TYR A 65 -8.84 3.58 -9.64
CA TYR A 65 -8.34 4.76 -8.96
C TYR A 65 -9.04 4.96 -7.63
N LEU A 66 -8.30 5.56 -6.70
CA LEU A 66 -8.80 6.01 -5.40
C LEU A 66 -8.36 7.44 -5.11
N TYR A 67 -8.94 8.03 -4.07
CA TYR A 67 -8.56 9.35 -3.62
C TYR A 67 -8.06 9.30 -2.18
N THR A 68 -6.98 10.01 -1.93
CA THR A 68 -6.35 10.18 -0.61
C THR A 68 -5.99 11.64 -0.40
N THR A 69 -5.41 11.96 0.76
CA THR A 69 -4.95 13.30 1.10
C THR A 69 -3.54 13.53 0.57
N CYS A 70 -3.33 14.63 -0.17
CA CYS A 70 -2.02 15.04 -0.63
C CYS A 70 -1.11 15.38 0.56
N SER A 71 0.03 14.71 0.63
CA SER A 71 1.07 14.93 1.66
C SER A 71 1.65 16.35 1.68
N ARG A 72 1.48 17.12 0.59
CA ARG A 72 2.10 18.46 0.43
C ARG A 72 1.12 19.60 0.68
N CYS A 73 -0.05 19.58 0.05
CA CYS A 73 -1.03 20.67 0.13
C CYS A 73 -2.29 20.32 0.93
N LEU A 74 -2.43 19.07 1.40
CA LEU A 74 -3.62 18.55 2.09
C LEU A 74 -4.90 18.54 1.24
N GLU A 75 -4.82 18.89 -0.05
CA GLU A 75 -5.92 18.71 -0.99
C GLU A 75 -6.01 17.26 -1.45
N LYS A 76 -7.07 16.95 -2.20
CA LYS A 76 -7.33 15.63 -2.74
C LYS A 76 -6.28 15.18 -3.76
N ALA A 77 -5.73 13.99 -3.57
CA ALA A 77 -4.80 13.34 -4.49
C ALA A 77 -5.44 12.09 -5.13
N LYS A 78 -5.40 12.00 -6.46
CA LYS A 78 -5.86 10.82 -7.20
C LYS A 78 -4.71 9.81 -7.31
N ILE A 79 -4.92 8.60 -6.82
CA ILE A 79 -3.98 7.48 -6.97
C ILE A 79 -4.55 6.51 -8.00
N ILE A 80 -3.72 6.13 -8.97
CA ILE A 80 -4.04 5.09 -9.95
C ILE A 80 -3.53 3.77 -9.38
N ILE A 81 -4.39 2.76 -9.39
CA ILE A 81 -4.07 1.40 -8.98
C ILE A 81 -3.93 0.57 -10.25
N ASP A 82 -2.79 -0.11 -10.37
CA ASP A 82 -2.52 -1.11 -11.39
C ASP A 82 -1.56 -2.12 -10.75
N SER A 83 -2.11 -3.25 -10.31
CA SER A 83 -1.37 -4.22 -9.51
C SER A 83 -1.77 -5.64 -9.88
N SER A 84 -0.79 -6.53 -9.96
CA SER A 84 -1.01 -7.96 -10.11
C SER A 84 -1.30 -8.60 -8.76
N VAL A 85 -2.22 -9.54 -8.72
CA VAL A 85 -2.56 -10.33 -7.53
C VAL A 85 -2.12 -11.76 -7.76
N ARG A 86 -1.51 -12.35 -6.74
CA ARG A 86 -1.17 -13.77 -6.67
C ARG A 86 -1.34 -14.25 -5.24
N LEU A 87 -2.26 -15.19 -5.00
CA LEU A 87 -2.53 -15.75 -3.68
C LEU A 87 -2.54 -17.27 -3.78
N ILE A 88 -1.94 -17.94 -2.80
CA ILE A 88 -1.99 -19.40 -2.66
C ILE A 88 -2.88 -19.72 -1.48
N LEU A 89 -4.06 -20.29 -1.75
CA LEU A 89 -4.99 -20.68 -0.70
C LEU A 89 -4.74 -22.13 -0.30
N MET A 90 -4.53 -22.36 1.00
CA MET A 90 -4.31 -23.68 1.57
C MET A 90 -5.36 -24.00 2.63
N PRO A 91 -5.80 -25.27 2.75
CA PRO A 91 -6.65 -25.65 3.87
C PRO A 91 -5.88 -25.47 5.18
N THR A 92 -6.53 -24.89 6.20
CA THR A 92 -5.90 -24.77 7.52
C THR A 92 -5.47 -26.14 8.03
N PRO A 93 -4.18 -26.33 8.35
CA PRO A 93 -3.71 -27.64 8.79
C PRO A 93 -4.26 -27.97 10.18
N GLN A 94 -4.73 -29.20 10.36
CA GLN A 94 -5.21 -29.69 11.65
C GLN A 94 -4.02 -30.10 12.53
N PHE A 95 -3.24 -29.16 13.06
CA PHE A 95 -2.19 -29.47 14.03
C PHE A 95 -2.69 -29.31 15.46
N SER A 96 -2.63 -30.39 16.24
CA SER A 96 -2.78 -30.35 17.69
C SER A 96 -1.52 -29.74 18.31
N HIS A 97 -1.62 -28.55 18.89
CA HIS A 97 -0.62 -27.95 19.79
C HIS A 97 0.84 -28.02 19.29
N GLY A 98 1.20 -27.17 18.33
CA GLY A 98 2.59 -26.87 18.00
C GLY A 98 2.65 -25.56 17.21
N GLU A 99 3.54 -24.65 17.59
CA GLU A 99 3.82 -23.43 16.82
C GLU A 99 4.09 -23.80 15.35
N LEU A 100 3.28 -23.25 14.44
CA LEU A 100 3.57 -23.27 13.02
C LEU A 100 4.77 -22.37 12.78
N GLU A 101 5.92 -22.94 12.42
CA GLU A 101 7.05 -22.17 11.90
C GLU A 101 6.68 -21.63 10.51
N LEU A 102 6.36 -20.32 10.44
CA LEU A 102 6.07 -19.63 9.20
C LEU A 102 7.36 -19.58 8.34
N GLY A 103 7.33 -20.20 7.17
CA GLY A 103 8.40 -20.13 6.18
C GLY A 103 8.41 -18.81 5.42
N GLN A 104 9.45 -18.54 4.62
CA GLN A 104 9.48 -17.33 3.76
C GLN A 104 8.40 -17.36 2.64
N ASP A 105 7.94 -18.55 2.23
CA ASP A 105 6.85 -18.74 1.26
C ASP A 105 5.44 -18.51 1.85
N ASP A 106 5.32 -18.27 3.16
CA ASP A 106 4.02 -18.09 3.83
C ASP A 106 3.40 -16.70 3.60
N LEU A 107 4.18 -15.72 3.13
CA LEU A 107 3.70 -14.34 2.96
C LEU A 107 2.55 -14.20 1.94
N ASP A 108 2.52 -15.05 0.91
CA ASP A 108 1.46 -15.10 -0.10
C ASP A 108 0.48 -16.26 0.12
N THR A 109 0.61 -16.98 1.26
CA THR A 109 -0.21 -18.14 1.60
C THR A 109 -1.36 -17.72 2.52
N VAL A 110 -2.59 -18.01 2.10
CA VAL A 110 -3.80 -17.74 2.88
C VAL A 110 -4.44 -19.05 3.29
N TYR A 111 -4.61 -19.24 4.60
CA TYR A 111 -5.31 -20.41 5.11
C TYR A 111 -6.82 -20.19 5.15
N TYR A 112 -7.58 -21.15 4.64
CA TYR A 112 -9.04 -21.11 4.71
C TYR A 112 -9.61 -22.26 5.55
N THR A 113 -10.76 -22.00 6.17
CA THR A 113 -11.59 -23.00 6.85
C THR A 113 -12.99 -23.04 6.23
N GLY A 114 -13.59 -24.22 6.17
CA GLY A 114 -14.92 -24.40 5.57
C GLY A 114 -14.90 -24.54 4.05
N GLU A 115 -16.01 -24.18 3.40
CA GLU A 115 -16.24 -24.40 1.96
C GLU A 115 -16.22 -23.12 1.11
N GLN A 116 -16.10 -21.95 1.76
CA GLN A 116 -16.26 -20.64 1.16
C GLN A 116 -15.04 -19.77 1.48
N VAL A 117 -14.54 -19.02 0.48
CA VAL A 117 -13.41 -18.11 0.63
C VAL A 117 -13.82 -16.72 0.18
N ASP A 118 -13.62 -15.73 1.05
CA ASP A 118 -13.79 -14.31 0.74
C ASP A 118 -12.45 -13.69 0.34
N LEU A 119 -12.35 -13.23 -0.91
CA LEU A 119 -11.13 -12.64 -1.46
C LEU A 119 -11.04 -11.13 -1.19
N ALA A 120 -12.14 -10.47 -0.84
CA ALA A 120 -12.16 -9.02 -0.70
C ALA A 120 -11.13 -8.48 0.31
N PRO A 121 -10.95 -9.07 1.52
CA PRO A 121 -9.95 -8.59 2.48
C PRO A 121 -8.52 -8.65 1.93
N HIS A 122 -8.19 -9.72 1.20
CA HIS A 122 -6.85 -9.92 0.64
C HIS A 122 -6.57 -8.96 -0.51
N LEU A 123 -7.57 -8.67 -1.35
CA LEU A 123 -7.44 -7.66 -2.40
C LEU A 123 -7.25 -6.26 -1.80
N TRP A 124 -7.96 -5.94 -0.71
CA TRP A 124 -7.78 -4.66 -0.01
C TRP A 124 -6.37 -4.50 0.56
N ASP A 125 -5.77 -5.56 1.09
CA ASP A 125 -4.39 -5.51 1.60
C ASP A 125 -3.41 -5.18 0.46
N GLN A 126 -3.58 -5.80 -0.71
CA GLN A 126 -2.76 -5.49 -1.88
C GLN A 126 -2.96 -4.05 -2.36
N ILE A 127 -4.20 -3.55 -2.37
CA ILE A 127 -4.49 -2.17 -2.73
C ILE A 127 -3.81 -1.20 -1.75
N ILE A 128 -3.91 -1.45 -0.45
CA ILE A 128 -3.29 -0.60 0.58
C ILE A 128 -1.78 -0.52 0.40
N VAL A 129 -1.12 -1.66 0.12
CA VAL A 129 0.33 -1.71 -0.13
C VAL A 129 0.74 -0.96 -1.40
N SER A 130 -0.14 -0.90 -2.42
CA SER A 130 0.13 -0.15 -3.65
C SER A 130 0.05 1.37 -3.49
N ILE A 131 -0.54 1.88 -2.39
CA ILE A 131 -0.64 3.31 -2.14
C ILE A 131 0.74 3.88 -1.80
N PRO A 132 1.21 4.94 -2.49
CA PRO A 132 2.48 5.58 -2.19
C PRO A 132 2.51 6.12 -0.75
N GLN A 133 3.64 6.00 -0.06
CA GLN A 133 3.80 6.54 1.30
C GLN A 133 3.62 8.08 1.37
N ALA A 134 3.91 8.79 0.28
CA ALA A 134 3.77 10.24 0.17
C ALA A 134 2.94 10.58 -1.09
N PRO A 135 1.61 10.43 -1.04
CA PRO A 135 0.76 10.72 -2.18
C PRO A 135 0.76 12.22 -2.49
N THR A 136 0.73 12.58 -3.77
CA THR A 136 0.70 13.97 -4.24
C THR A 136 -0.40 14.18 -5.26
N CYS A 137 -1.10 15.33 -5.21
CA CYS A 137 -2.16 15.65 -6.16
C CYS A 137 -1.65 15.89 -7.60
N SER A 138 -0.38 16.26 -7.75
CA SER A 138 0.31 16.42 -9.03
C SER A 138 1.83 16.38 -8.83
N GLN A 139 2.57 16.17 -9.93
CA GLN A 139 4.04 16.22 -9.92
C GLN A 139 4.55 17.62 -9.52
N ASP A 140 3.86 18.67 -9.98
CA ASP A 140 4.20 20.08 -9.72
C ASP A 140 3.46 20.69 -8.52
N CYS A 141 2.97 19.87 -7.58
CA CYS A 141 2.31 20.38 -6.38
C CYS A 141 3.23 21.42 -5.71
N LYS A 142 2.72 22.55 -5.23
CA LYS A 142 3.55 23.56 -4.54
C LYS A 142 3.55 23.39 -3.03
N GLY A 143 2.71 22.49 -2.53
CA GLY A 143 2.44 22.31 -1.11
C GLY A 143 1.48 23.35 -0.55
N LEU A 144 1.28 23.28 0.77
CA LEU A 144 0.36 24.15 1.48
C LEU A 144 0.82 25.60 1.32
N ALA A 145 -0.07 26.47 0.83
CA ALA A 145 0.20 27.89 0.76
C ALA A 145 0.18 28.47 2.18
N VAL A 146 1.36 28.66 2.78
CA VAL A 146 1.48 29.34 4.07
C VAL A 146 1.31 30.83 3.85
N GLN A 147 0.10 31.34 4.10
CA GLN A 147 -0.13 32.77 4.21
C GLN A 147 0.32 33.22 5.61
N LEU A 148 1.53 33.76 5.71
CA LEU A 148 1.95 34.49 6.89
C LEU A 148 1.25 35.85 6.87
N PRO A 149 0.39 36.19 7.84
CA PRO A 149 -0.11 37.56 7.94
C PRO A 149 1.09 38.50 8.07
N HIS A 150 1.17 39.51 7.19
CA HIS A 150 2.21 40.54 7.12
C HIS A 150 3.55 40.19 6.45
N VAL A 151 3.65 39.11 5.66
CA VAL A 151 4.84 38.84 4.84
C VAL A 151 4.47 38.72 3.36
N SER A 152 5.02 39.61 2.54
CA SER A 152 4.97 39.50 1.08
C SER A 152 5.97 38.44 0.61
N VAL A 153 5.59 37.59 -0.35
CA VAL A 153 6.55 36.74 -1.07
C VAL A 153 7.49 37.67 -1.86
N GLY A 154 8.68 37.93 -1.31
CA GLY A 154 9.64 38.92 -1.82
C GLY A 154 10.36 39.71 -0.73
N ASP A 155 9.83 39.73 0.50
CA ASP A 155 10.47 40.44 1.61
C ASP A 155 11.60 39.60 2.19
N SER A 156 12.82 39.95 1.78
CA SER A 156 14.09 39.35 2.20
C SER A 156 14.48 39.78 3.62
N SER A 157 13.55 39.77 4.56
CA SER A 157 13.79 40.02 5.99
C SER A 157 13.49 38.78 6.84
N CYS A 158 13.62 37.58 6.25
CA CYS A 158 13.62 36.34 7.00
C CYS A 158 15.04 36.13 7.57
N GLU A 159 15.36 36.78 8.68
CA GLU A 159 16.53 36.35 9.47
C GLU A 159 16.23 34.94 9.98
N SER A 160 16.84 33.95 9.34
CA SER A 160 16.66 32.55 9.69
C SER A 160 17.04 32.36 11.16
N ARG A 161 16.15 31.81 11.99
CA ARG A 161 16.43 31.43 13.39
C ARG A 161 17.66 30.50 13.53
N PHE A 162 18.08 29.92 12.42
CA PHE A 162 19.25 29.07 12.24
C PHE A 162 20.51 29.83 11.81
N ALA A 163 20.54 31.17 11.83
CA ALA A 163 21.73 31.95 11.52
C ALA A 163 22.92 31.59 12.44
N VAL A 164 22.61 31.19 13.68
CA VAL A 164 23.56 30.65 14.66
C VAL A 164 24.22 29.35 14.19
N LEU A 165 23.62 28.58 13.29
CA LEU A 165 24.26 27.36 12.77
C LEU A 165 25.45 27.68 11.84
N LYS A 166 25.53 28.89 11.26
CA LYS A 166 26.69 29.30 10.46
C LYS A 166 27.96 29.46 11.29
N THR A 167 27.85 29.65 12.60
CA THR A 167 29.01 29.79 13.49
C THR A 167 29.47 28.45 14.08
N LEU A 168 28.74 27.35 13.84
CA LEU A 168 29.16 26.00 14.25
C LEU A 168 29.97 25.33 13.12
N SER A 169 31.26 25.65 13.05
CA SER A 169 32.21 24.82 12.28
C SER A 169 32.48 23.52 13.04
N LEU A 170 32.02 22.39 12.48
CA LEU A 170 32.42 21.07 12.93
C LEU A 170 33.88 20.83 12.53
N LYS A 171 34.78 20.83 13.51
CA LYS A 171 36.21 20.54 13.30
C LYS A 171 36.33 19.07 12.88
N GLN A 172 36.77 18.82 11.65
CA GLN A 172 37.03 17.46 11.17
C GLN A 172 38.20 16.84 11.97
N PRO A 173 38.14 15.53 12.29
CA PRO A 173 39.24 14.85 12.94
C PRO A 173 40.43 14.74 11.97
N GLU A 174 41.58 15.19 12.44
CA GLU A 174 42.88 15.14 11.80
C GLU A 174 43.39 13.69 11.70
N ASP A 175 43.34 13.13 10.48
CA ASP A 175 43.85 11.80 10.13
C ASP A 175 45.38 11.83 10.13
N GLY A 176 46.00 11.11 11.08
CA GLY A 176 47.44 11.02 11.23
C GLY A 176 48.08 10.11 10.19
N THR A 177 49.00 10.64 9.39
CA THR A 177 49.91 9.85 8.55
C THR A 177 51.35 9.96 9.09
N PRO A 178 52.08 8.84 9.29
CA PRO A 178 53.42 8.85 9.84
C PRO A 178 54.47 9.24 8.78
N ALA A 179 55.49 9.97 9.23
CA ALA A 179 56.56 10.48 8.39
C ALA A 179 57.49 9.35 7.89
N ALA A 180 57.62 9.23 6.58
CA ALA A 180 58.76 8.58 5.94
C ALA A 180 59.78 9.65 5.54
N LYS A 181 61.05 9.50 5.95
CA LYS A 181 62.19 10.21 5.37
C LYS A 181 63.26 9.19 4.95
N PRO A 182 64.07 9.51 3.93
CA PRO A 182 64.95 8.59 3.21
C PRO A 182 66.22 8.23 4.00
#